data_AF-A0A6H1N0X3-F1
#
_entry.id   AF-A0A6H1N0X3-F1
#
_cell.length_a   1.000
_cell.length_b   1.000
_cell.length_c   1.000
_cell.angle_alpha   90.00
_cell.angle_beta   90.00
_cell.angle_gamma   90.00
#
_symmetry.space_group_name_H-M   'P 1'
#
loop_
_entity.id
_entity.type
_entity.pdbx_description
1 polymer ?
#
loop_
_entity_poly.entity_id
_entity_poly.type
_entity_poly.pdbx_seq_one_letter_code
_entity_poly.pdbx_strand_id
1 'polypeptide(L)'
;MGQDRDQGFAAPGSHVPTAQVSTAPAHHAAYAPMAQAVSSRAGAPAAYAPRPGQGFGPPTPHPPQPGAAFGPPGYMGPAAPAPDPGGRRGKRTLLLQVGAALLLALSLTAGVLWGMARYGRTQTPVAPYGAQVGLSAPLKKGDCVLSDPSPAPSSGTPRLQLDPSCGALRPDGQVMELYKARSFEEADSDGADRCAERTKATADKLAWHVQSLAVVPTREGFDATGGNVACLLVGKHGPVYGRLGGLRPYGMVFQDATQMQQGDCLGHARGDASEYTHYELVSCDKDHVGQVFRITHLTTLTPKKEADEQANARCMADAPPQQLGYPADTYVSHGLRSTGLWRKGYYLVVCSIERLDKALMHGGE
;
A
#
# COMPACT_ATOMS: atom_id res chain seq x y z
N MET A 1 -7.03 50.24 84.07
CA MET A 1 -5.87 51.07 84.49
C MET A 1 -4.67 50.65 83.65
N GLY A 2 -3.72 51.55 83.42
CA GLY A 2 -2.48 51.24 82.68
C GLY A 2 -2.55 51.57 81.19
N GLN A 3 -1.47 52.16 80.68
CA GLN A 3 -1.21 52.50 79.27
C GLN A 3 0.12 51.85 78.85
N ASP A 4 0.63 52.23 77.67
CA ASP A 4 2.04 52.16 77.24
C ASP A 4 2.60 50.76 76.84
N ARG A 5 3.45 50.65 75.79
CA ARG A 5 3.94 51.66 74.83
C ARG A 5 4.48 51.03 73.53
N ASP A 6 4.58 51.83 72.46
CA ASP A 6 5.26 51.47 71.20
C ASP A 6 6.79 51.33 71.34
N GLN A 7 7.37 50.32 70.67
CA GLN A 7 8.57 50.39 69.80
C GLN A 7 8.52 49.20 68.80
N GLY A 8 9.01 49.25 67.55
CA GLY A 8 9.57 50.37 66.81
C GLY A 8 10.77 50.02 65.90
N PHE A 9 10.58 49.28 64.80
CA PHE A 9 11.62 49.04 63.76
C PHE A 9 11.02 48.98 62.34
N ALA A 10 11.80 49.31 61.31
CA ALA A 10 11.30 49.53 59.94
C ALA A 10 12.32 49.22 58.82
N ALA A 11 11.79 48.98 57.61
CA ALA A 11 12.49 48.86 56.30
C ALA A 11 13.46 47.66 56.15
N PRO A 12 13.88 47.29 54.90
CA PRO A 12 13.47 47.74 53.56
C PRO A 12 12.47 46.76 52.89
N GLY A 13 11.91 46.97 51.69
CA GLY A 13 12.07 48.04 50.70
C GLY A 13 11.88 47.47 49.28
N SER A 14 10.64 47.47 48.78
CA SER A 14 10.25 46.71 47.58
C SER A 14 10.55 47.46 46.27
N HIS A 15 11.56 47.03 45.51
CA HIS A 15 11.83 47.57 44.18
C HIS A 15 11.02 46.85 43.09
N VAL A 16 10.33 47.64 42.27
CA VAL A 16 9.67 47.20 41.03
C VAL A 16 10.57 47.54 39.82
N PRO A 17 10.97 46.56 38.99
CA PRO A 17 11.62 46.84 37.71
C PRO A 17 10.57 46.98 36.59
N THR A 18 10.30 48.21 36.17
CA THR A 18 9.46 48.49 34.99
C THR A 18 10.21 48.08 33.72
N ALA A 19 9.68 47.14 32.93
CA ALA A 19 10.28 46.73 31.67
C ALA A 19 10.18 47.87 30.63
N GLN A 20 11.32 48.38 30.17
CA GLN A 20 11.37 49.44 29.16
C GLN A 20 11.24 48.86 27.75
N VAL A 21 10.44 49.53 26.90
CA VAL A 21 10.44 49.29 25.45
C VAL A 21 11.68 49.97 24.86
N SER A 22 12.52 49.20 24.17
CA SER A 22 13.64 49.73 23.37
C SER A 22 13.47 49.34 21.90
N THR A 23 13.10 50.33 21.08
CA THR A 23 13.06 50.21 19.61
C THR A 23 14.40 50.65 19.02
N ALA A 24 15.08 49.74 18.32
CA ALA A 24 16.27 50.05 17.52
C ALA A 24 16.19 49.28 16.17
N PRO A 25 16.48 49.92 15.02
CA PRO A 25 16.31 49.30 13.71
C PRO A 25 17.53 48.43 13.32
N ALA A 26 17.29 47.17 12.98
CA ALA A 26 18.27 46.31 12.32
C ALA A 26 18.08 46.35 10.80
N HIS A 27 19.10 46.81 10.07
CA HIS A 27 19.08 46.82 8.60
C HIS A 27 19.30 45.41 8.04
N HIS A 28 18.22 44.72 7.68
CA HIS A 28 18.33 43.50 6.86
C HIS A 28 18.44 43.86 5.38
N ALA A 29 19.60 43.62 4.79
CA ALA A 29 19.82 43.75 3.37
C ALA A 29 18.99 42.69 2.60
N ALA A 30 18.29 43.12 1.55
CA ALA A 30 17.52 42.23 0.70
C ALA A 30 18.46 41.38 -0.18
N TYR A 31 18.63 40.10 0.15
CA TYR A 31 19.24 39.14 -0.76
C TYR A 31 18.29 38.84 -1.92
N ALA A 32 18.63 39.34 -3.11
CA ALA A 32 17.91 39.03 -4.34
C ALA A 32 18.20 37.58 -4.78
N PRO A 33 17.18 36.79 -5.16
CA PRO A 33 17.41 35.45 -5.71
C PRO A 33 18.06 35.57 -7.10
N MET A 34 19.22 34.93 -7.28
CA MET A 34 19.89 34.85 -8.58
C MET A 34 19.18 33.87 -9.52
N ALA A 35 18.22 34.39 -10.30
CA ALA A 35 17.60 33.64 -11.39
C ALA A 35 18.60 33.39 -12.53
N GLN A 36 19.21 32.20 -12.57
CA GLN A 36 20.04 31.78 -13.71
C GLN A 36 19.14 31.45 -14.91
N ALA A 37 19.07 32.35 -15.88
CA ALA A 37 18.25 32.23 -17.07
C ALA A 37 18.85 31.22 -18.09
N VAL A 38 18.53 29.93 -17.93
CA VAL A 38 18.85 28.90 -18.94
C VAL A 38 17.91 29.05 -20.14
N SER A 39 18.39 29.69 -21.21
CA SER A 39 17.63 29.92 -22.44
C SER A 39 17.44 28.64 -23.27
N SER A 40 16.43 27.83 -22.92
CA SER A 40 16.00 26.68 -23.72
C SER A 40 14.96 27.09 -24.78
N ARG A 41 15.32 26.89 -26.04
CA ARG A 41 14.64 27.37 -27.25
C ARG A 41 13.25 26.72 -27.42
N ALA A 42 12.18 27.50 -27.36
CA ALA A 42 10.81 27.01 -27.54
C ALA A 42 10.57 26.51 -28.98
N GLY A 43 10.52 25.18 -29.16
CA GLY A 43 9.91 24.55 -30.33
C GLY A 43 8.42 24.34 -30.10
N ALA A 44 7.58 24.79 -31.02
CA ALA A 44 6.13 24.64 -30.88
C ALA A 44 5.70 23.16 -31.00
N PRO A 45 4.90 22.61 -30.05
CA PRO A 45 4.35 21.27 -30.18
C PRO A 45 3.30 21.24 -31.29
N ALA A 46 3.47 20.36 -32.28
CA ALA A 46 2.48 20.15 -33.33
C ALA A 46 1.19 19.53 -32.75
N ALA A 47 0.03 20.03 -33.18
CA ALA A 47 -1.26 19.55 -32.71
C ALA A 47 -1.54 18.12 -33.19
N TYR A 48 -1.50 17.14 -32.28
CA TYR A 48 -1.84 15.76 -32.58
C TYR A 48 -3.36 15.53 -32.50
N ALA A 49 -4.00 15.32 -33.64
CA ALA A 49 -5.40 14.92 -33.71
C ALA A 49 -5.58 13.44 -33.29
N PRO A 50 -6.66 13.08 -32.57
CA PRO A 50 -6.91 11.69 -32.17
C PRO A 50 -7.31 10.84 -33.39
N ARG A 51 -6.64 9.70 -33.58
CA ARG A 51 -6.93 8.74 -34.64
C ARG A 51 -7.74 7.56 -34.07
N PRO A 52 -8.99 7.32 -34.50
CA PRO A 52 -9.85 6.33 -33.85
C PRO A 52 -9.62 4.90 -34.36
N GLY A 53 -9.72 3.94 -33.44
CA GLY A 53 -10.13 2.56 -33.71
C GLY A 53 -9.04 1.56 -34.10
N GLN A 54 -8.75 0.63 -33.18
CA GLN A 54 -8.66 -0.80 -33.49
C GLN A 54 -8.99 -1.60 -32.22
N GLY A 55 -9.80 -2.66 -32.37
CA GLY A 55 -10.27 -3.48 -31.25
C GLY A 55 -9.48 -4.77 -31.11
N PHE A 56 -9.30 -5.24 -29.87
CA PHE A 56 -8.64 -6.52 -29.59
C PHE A 56 -9.64 -7.69 -29.71
N GLY A 57 -9.37 -8.60 -30.64
CA GLY A 57 -10.02 -9.91 -30.71
C GLY A 57 -9.35 -10.94 -29.78
N PRO A 58 -9.99 -12.10 -29.53
CA PRO A 58 -9.44 -13.17 -28.69
C PRO A 58 -8.27 -13.91 -29.38
N PRO A 59 -7.32 -14.48 -28.62
CA PRO A 59 -6.16 -15.19 -29.17
C PRO A 59 -6.52 -16.58 -29.73
N THR A 60 -5.83 -16.99 -30.79
CA THR A 60 -5.94 -18.32 -31.41
C THR A 60 -4.75 -19.24 -31.06
N PRO A 61 -4.93 -20.58 -31.06
CA PRO A 61 -3.85 -21.52 -30.73
C PRO A 61 -2.82 -21.67 -31.87
N HIS A 62 -1.55 -21.92 -31.53
CA HIS A 62 -0.51 -22.23 -32.50
C HIS A 62 -0.42 -23.76 -32.78
N PRO A 63 -0.14 -24.19 -34.03
CA PRO A 63 0.16 -25.58 -34.37
C PRO A 63 1.65 -25.94 -34.16
N PRO A 64 1.98 -27.24 -33.98
CA PRO A 64 3.37 -27.73 -33.96
C PRO A 64 3.94 -27.92 -35.38
N GLN A 65 5.27 -27.78 -35.54
CA GLN A 65 5.98 -27.91 -36.82
C GLN A 65 7.05 -29.04 -36.76
N PRO A 66 7.25 -29.85 -37.83
CA PRO A 66 8.11 -31.05 -37.77
C PRO A 66 9.46 -30.97 -38.53
N GLY A 67 10.48 -31.66 -38.03
CA GLY A 67 11.70 -32.06 -38.76
C GLY A 67 12.85 -31.02 -38.86
N ALA A 68 14.11 -31.39 -39.12
CA ALA A 68 14.70 -32.74 -39.18
C ALA A 68 16.25 -32.76 -38.96
N ALA A 69 16.72 -33.91 -38.47
CA ALA A 69 18.06 -34.54 -38.44
C ALA A 69 19.32 -33.93 -39.09
N PHE A 70 20.47 -34.14 -38.43
CA PHE A 70 21.77 -34.54 -39.04
C PHE A 70 22.65 -35.32 -38.01
N GLY A 71 23.61 -36.14 -38.49
CA GLY A 71 24.56 -37.01 -37.73
C GLY A 71 25.49 -37.75 -38.72
N PRO A 72 26.12 -38.92 -38.44
CA PRO A 72 26.36 -39.63 -37.18
C PRO A 72 27.81 -39.33 -36.69
N PRO A 73 28.87 -40.19 -36.53
CA PRO A 73 29.07 -41.68 -36.47
C PRO A 73 29.30 -42.17 -35.00
N GLY A 74 29.69 -43.42 -34.66
CA GLY A 74 29.74 -44.73 -35.36
C GLY A 74 30.66 -45.76 -34.67
N TYR A 75 30.43 -47.08 -34.90
CA TYR A 75 31.20 -48.28 -34.42
C TYR A 75 31.15 -48.57 -32.89
N MET A 76 31.11 -49.81 -32.35
CA MET A 76 30.74 -51.19 -32.80
C MET A 76 29.80 -51.80 -31.73
N GLY A 77 28.98 -52.84 -31.95
CA GLY A 77 29.32 -54.26 -32.14
C GLY A 77 28.30 -55.16 -31.38
N PRO A 78 28.13 -56.47 -31.67
CA PRO A 78 26.81 -57.11 -31.52
C PRO A 78 26.73 -58.40 -30.65
N ALA A 79 25.51 -58.73 -30.20
CA ALA A 79 25.00 -60.10 -30.04
C ALA A 79 23.45 -60.11 -29.92
N ALA A 80 22.80 -61.21 -30.34
CA ALA A 80 21.36 -61.45 -30.20
C ALA A 80 21.10 -62.68 -29.29
N PRO A 81 19.91 -62.82 -28.68
CA PRO A 81 19.68 -63.84 -27.64
C PRO A 81 19.32 -65.22 -28.20
N ALA A 82 19.62 -66.27 -27.41
CA ALA A 82 19.06 -67.61 -27.56
C ALA A 82 18.05 -67.91 -26.43
N PRO A 83 16.97 -68.69 -26.68
CA PRO A 83 15.97 -69.06 -25.68
C PRO A 83 16.29 -70.40 -24.99
N ASP A 84 15.63 -70.68 -23.87
CA ASP A 84 15.56 -72.03 -23.27
C ASP A 84 14.12 -72.33 -22.76
N PRO A 85 13.62 -73.59 -22.77
CA PRO A 85 12.21 -73.90 -22.57
C PRO A 85 11.88 -74.61 -21.25
N GLY A 86 10.65 -74.41 -20.75
CA GLY A 86 10.03 -75.29 -19.74
C GLY A 86 9.04 -74.59 -18.82
N GLY A 87 7.86 -75.19 -18.54
CA GLY A 87 6.91 -74.62 -17.57
C GLY A 87 5.41 -74.80 -17.81
N ARG A 88 4.93 -75.91 -18.38
CA ARG A 88 3.47 -76.17 -18.51
C ARG A 88 2.83 -76.49 -17.15
N ARG A 89 2.14 -75.52 -16.51
CA ARG A 89 0.92 -75.69 -15.67
C ARG A 89 0.36 -74.32 -15.23
N GLY A 90 -0.94 -74.23 -14.94
CA GLY A 90 -1.54 -73.06 -14.24
C GLY A 90 -2.58 -72.20 -14.99
N LYS A 91 -2.90 -72.44 -16.28
CA LYS A 91 -3.92 -71.67 -17.01
C LYS A 91 -5.36 -71.98 -16.52
N ARG A 92 -5.79 -71.44 -15.36
CA ARG A 92 -7.22 -71.35 -14.96
C ARG A 92 -7.55 -70.33 -13.85
N THR A 93 -6.61 -69.90 -13.01
CA THR A 93 -6.88 -68.98 -11.87
C THR A 93 -6.84 -67.49 -12.23
N LEU A 94 -6.03 -67.07 -13.21
CA LEU A 94 -5.72 -65.64 -13.44
C LEU A 94 -6.94 -64.79 -13.83
N LEU A 95 -7.88 -65.34 -14.63
CA LEU A 95 -9.05 -64.60 -15.13
C LEU A 95 -10.03 -64.21 -14.01
N LEU A 96 -10.18 -65.04 -12.98
CA LEU A 96 -11.03 -64.76 -11.81
C LEU A 96 -10.45 -63.63 -10.95
N GLN A 97 -9.12 -63.57 -10.81
CA GLN A 97 -8.46 -62.52 -10.03
C GLN A 97 -8.55 -61.15 -10.72
N VAL A 98 -8.41 -61.09 -12.05
CA VAL A 98 -8.58 -59.84 -12.82
C VAL A 98 -10.03 -59.33 -12.74
N GLY A 99 -11.03 -60.21 -12.85
CA GLY A 99 -12.44 -59.84 -12.70
C GLY A 99 -12.76 -59.28 -11.31
N ALA A 100 -12.27 -59.91 -10.25
CA ALA A 100 -12.44 -59.44 -8.88
C ALA A 100 -11.78 -58.07 -8.64
N ALA A 101 -10.56 -57.86 -9.16
CA ALA A 101 -9.84 -56.59 -9.04
C ALA A 101 -10.57 -55.44 -9.76
N LEU A 102 -11.11 -55.69 -10.97
CA LEU A 102 -11.90 -54.71 -11.71
C LEU A 102 -13.20 -54.32 -11.00
N LEU A 103 -13.91 -55.29 -10.43
CA LEU A 103 -15.13 -55.02 -9.66
C LEU A 103 -14.85 -54.24 -8.37
N LEU A 104 -13.74 -54.53 -7.68
CA LEU A 104 -13.29 -53.75 -6.52
C LEU A 104 -12.90 -52.32 -6.89
N ALA A 105 -12.17 -52.12 -7.99
CA ALA A 105 -11.82 -50.80 -8.50
C ALA A 105 -13.08 -49.98 -8.85
N LEU A 106 -14.05 -50.59 -9.54
CA LEU A 106 -15.34 -49.98 -9.87
C LEU A 106 -16.14 -49.62 -8.61
N SER A 107 -16.26 -50.53 -7.63
CA SER A 107 -17.00 -50.25 -6.39
C SER A 107 -16.34 -49.15 -5.54
N LEU A 108 -15.00 -49.09 -5.51
CA LEU A 108 -14.27 -48.03 -4.81
C LEU A 108 -14.44 -46.68 -5.51
N THR A 109 -14.34 -46.60 -6.85
CA THR A 109 -14.59 -45.34 -7.57
C THR A 109 -16.04 -44.87 -7.44
N ALA A 110 -17.02 -45.77 -7.52
CA ALA A 110 -18.42 -45.44 -7.30
C ALA A 110 -18.68 -44.98 -5.85
N GLY A 111 -18.08 -45.65 -4.86
CA GLY A 111 -18.16 -45.28 -3.45
C GLY A 111 -17.56 -43.90 -3.14
N VAL A 112 -16.41 -43.57 -3.73
CA VAL A 112 -15.78 -42.24 -3.61
C VAL A 112 -16.63 -41.15 -4.25
N LEU A 113 -17.16 -41.38 -5.46
CA LEU A 113 -18.04 -40.42 -6.15
C LEU A 113 -19.35 -40.19 -5.39
N TRP A 114 -19.99 -41.25 -4.91
CA TRP A 114 -21.24 -41.16 -4.13
C TRP A 114 -21.00 -40.56 -2.74
N GLY A 115 -19.84 -40.85 -2.13
CA GLY A 115 -19.37 -40.19 -0.91
C GLY A 115 -19.21 -38.69 -1.11
N MET A 116 -18.49 -38.25 -2.14
CA MET A 116 -18.33 -36.82 -2.45
C MET A 116 -19.67 -36.16 -2.81
N ALA A 117 -20.60 -36.84 -3.47
CA ALA A 117 -21.95 -36.32 -3.72
C ALA A 117 -22.79 -36.18 -2.44
N ARG A 118 -22.56 -37.01 -1.41
CA ARG A 118 -23.34 -37.02 -0.16
C ARG A 118 -22.77 -36.12 0.94
N TYR A 119 -21.43 -35.96 0.99
CA TYR A 119 -20.76 -34.95 1.80
C TYR A 119 -20.76 -33.57 1.12
N GLY A 120 -20.80 -33.55 -0.22
CA GLY A 120 -21.10 -32.38 -1.04
C GLY A 120 -22.56 -31.91 -0.96
N ARG A 121 -23.14 -31.86 0.25
CA ARG A 121 -24.26 -30.95 0.53
C ARG A 121 -23.68 -29.54 0.42
N THR A 122 -23.71 -29.00 -0.80
CA THR A 122 -23.28 -27.65 -1.11
C THR A 122 -24.14 -26.67 -0.32
N GLN A 123 -23.65 -26.27 0.85
CA GLN A 123 -24.04 -25.00 1.43
C GLN A 123 -23.71 -23.95 0.37
N THR A 124 -24.74 -23.26 -0.14
CA THR A 124 -24.54 -22.07 -0.97
C THR A 124 -23.61 -21.14 -0.19
N PRO A 125 -22.42 -20.76 -0.72
CA PRO A 125 -21.45 -20.00 0.05
C PRO A 125 -22.09 -18.76 0.63
N VAL A 126 -22.20 -18.72 1.97
CA VAL A 126 -22.80 -17.59 2.67
C VAL A 126 -21.88 -16.41 2.44
N ALA A 127 -22.33 -15.42 1.65
CA ALA A 127 -21.61 -14.20 1.39
C ALA A 127 -21.41 -13.48 2.74
N PRO A 128 -20.21 -13.50 3.37
CA PRO A 128 -20.13 -13.29 4.81
C PRO A 128 -20.45 -11.85 5.24
N TYR A 129 -20.43 -10.93 4.28
CA TYR A 129 -20.68 -9.50 4.42
C TYR A 129 -21.93 -9.05 3.64
N GLY A 130 -22.77 -10.01 3.23
CA GLY A 130 -24.04 -9.77 2.54
C GLY A 130 -23.92 -9.30 1.08
N ALA A 131 -25.07 -9.13 0.43
CA ALA A 131 -25.15 -8.79 -1.00
C ALA A 131 -24.67 -7.36 -1.34
N GLN A 132 -24.68 -6.45 -0.36
CA GLN A 132 -24.19 -5.08 -0.49
C GLN A 132 -22.67 -5.06 -0.70
N VAL A 133 -21.91 -5.61 0.25
CA VAL A 133 -20.45 -5.73 0.17
C VAL A 133 -20.06 -6.70 -0.96
N GLY A 134 -20.81 -7.78 -1.13
CA GLY A 134 -20.74 -8.64 -2.31
C GLY A 134 -19.58 -9.64 -2.37
N LEU A 135 -18.75 -9.71 -1.31
CA LEU A 135 -17.66 -10.67 -1.21
C LEU A 135 -18.18 -12.08 -0.88
N SER A 136 -17.70 -13.07 -1.62
CA SER A 136 -18.08 -14.49 -1.49
C SER A 136 -17.27 -15.29 -0.48
N ALA A 137 -16.25 -14.67 0.14
CA ALA A 137 -15.35 -15.30 1.10
C ALA A 137 -14.94 -14.30 2.21
N PRO A 138 -14.51 -14.78 3.40
CA PRO A 138 -13.96 -13.92 4.44
C PRO A 138 -12.69 -13.20 4.01
N LEU A 139 -12.55 -11.94 4.42
CA LEU A 139 -11.37 -11.12 4.21
C LEU A 139 -10.19 -11.60 5.07
N LYS A 140 -8.96 -11.40 4.56
CA LYS A 140 -7.70 -11.73 5.21
C LYS A 140 -6.84 -10.49 5.40
N LYS A 141 -6.03 -10.48 6.46
CA LYS A 141 -5.01 -9.44 6.65
C LYS A 141 -4.04 -9.42 5.46
N GLY A 142 -3.86 -8.24 4.86
CA GLY A 142 -3.09 -8.06 3.63
C GLY A 142 -3.92 -7.99 2.35
N ASP A 143 -5.19 -8.40 2.35
CA ASP A 143 -6.06 -8.30 1.18
C ASP A 143 -6.25 -6.82 0.78
N CYS A 144 -5.97 -6.51 -0.48
CA CYS A 144 -6.27 -5.20 -1.06
C CYS A 144 -7.65 -5.20 -1.71
N VAL A 145 -8.37 -4.08 -1.63
CA VAL A 145 -9.74 -3.97 -2.15
C VAL A 145 -9.91 -2.80 -3.11
N LEU A 146 -10.69 -3.02 -4.14
CA LEU A 146 -11.38 -2.01 -4.94
C LEU A 146 -12.78 -1.81 -4.35
N SER A 147 -13.32 -0.60 -4.49
CA SER A 147 -14.61 -0.21 -3.91
C SER A 147 -15.53 0.45 -4.93
N ASP A 148 -16.82 0.12 -4.86
CA ASP A 148 -17.85 0.68 -5.72
C ASP A 148 -19.10 1.09 -4.88
N PRO A 149 -19.37 2.40 -4.72
CA PRO A 149 -18.52 3.53 -5.09
C PRO A 149 -17.24 3.61 -4.23
N SER A 150 -16.30 4.46 -4.65
CA SER A 150 -15.12 4.86 -3.84
C SER A 150 -15.56 5.38 -2.46
N PRO A 151 -14.85 5.11 -1.35
CA PRO A 151 -15.43 5.14 -0.02
C PRO A 151 -15.59 6.57 0.50
N ALA A 152 -16.83 7.01 0.68
CA ALA A 152 -17.12 8.32 1.27
C ALA A 152 -17.26 8.22 2.81
N PRO A 153 -16.91 9.26 3.58
CA PRO A 153 -17.08 9.25 5.05
C PRO A 153 -18.51 9.10 5.57
N SER A 154 -19.52 9.27 4.71
CA SER A 154 -20.95 9.22 5.04
C SER A 154 -21.72 8.05 4.41
N SER A 155 -21.05 7.22 3.61
CA SER A 155 -21.62 5.96 3.08
C SER A 155 -21.24 4.79 3.99
N GLY A 156 -22.22 3.96 4.37
CA GLY A 156 -21.92 2.64 4.92
C GLY A 156 -21.15 1.77 3.93
N THR A 157 -20.61 0.64 4.39
CA THR A 157 -19.62 -0.18 3.67
C THR A 157 -20.01 -0.41 2.19
N PRO A 158 -19.19 0.04 1.22
CA PRO A 158 -19.50 -0.07 -0.21
C PRO A 158 -19.39 -1.51 -0.70
N ARG A 159 -19.71 -1.74 -1.98
CA ARG A 159 -19.35 -3.01 -2.63
C ARG A 159 -17.83 -3.11 -2.68
N LEU A 160 -17.29 -4.26 -2.27
CA LEU A 160 -15.86 -4.53 -2.27
C LEU A 160 -15.52 -5.65 -3.26
N GLN A 161 -14.38 -5.51 -3.93
CA GLN A 161 -13.79 -6.53 -4.79
C GLN A 161 -12.31 -6.68 -4.42
N LEU A 162 -11.78 -7.90 -4.41
CA LEU A 162 -10.36 -8.13 -4.12
C LEU A 162 -9.48 -7.71 -5.31
N ASP A 163 -8.42 -6.95 -5.05
CA ASP A 163 -7.29 -6.78 -5.97
C ASP A 163 -6.19 -7.80 -5.61
N PRO A 164 -6.05 -8.93 -6.34
CA PRO A 164 -5.01 -9.92 -6.07
C PRO A 164 -3.59 -9.41 -6.40
N SER A 165 -3.46 -8.30 -7.13
CA SER A 165 -2.15 -7.70 -7.43
C SER A 165 -1.63 -6.80 -6.29
N CYS A 166 -2.54 -6.27 -5.46
CA CYS A 166 -2.24 -5.21 -4.48
C CYS A 166 -1.46 -4.03 -5.10
N GLY A 167 -1.81 -3.61 -6.31
CA GLY A 167 -1.06 -2.56 -7.01
C GLY A 167 -1.50 -2.22 -8.43
N ALA A 168 -1.63 -3.21 -9.32
CA ALA A 168 -1.87 -2.96 -10.75
C ALA A 168 -3.27 -2.40 -11.03
N LEU A 169 -4.26 -2.75 -10.19
CA LEU A 169 -5.61 -2.20 -10.28
C LEU A 169 -5.77 -0.88 -9.51
N ARG A 170 -4.75 -0.47 -8.74
CA ARG A 170 -4.71 0.70 -7.83
C ARG A 170 -5.82 0.62 -6.76
N PRO A 171 -5.68 -0.25 -5.76
CA PRO A 171 -6.71 -0.50 -4.76
C PRO A 171 -7.08 0.74 -3.94
N ASP A 172 -8.35 0.81 -3.54
CA ASP A 172 -8.91 1.88 -2.69
C ASP A 172 -8.55 1.71 -1.21
N GLY A 173 -8.23 0.49 -0.79
CA GLY A 173 -7.77 0.21 0.56
C GLY A 173 -7.12 -1.16 0.74
N GLN A 174 -6.67 -1.43 1.96
CA GLN A 174 -6.11 -2.72 2.38
C GLN A 174 -6.63 -3.12 3.77
N VAL A 175 -6.89 -4.41 3.97
CA VAL A 175 -7.18 -5.01 5.28
C VAL A 175 -5.90 -5.00 6.12
N MET A 176 -5.82 -4.08 7.08
CA MET A 176 -4.66 -3.91 7.95
C MET A 176 -4.65 -4.93 9.09
N GLU A 177 -5.83 -5.24 9.63
CA GLU A 177 -5.97 -6.12 10.79
C GLU A 177 -7.31 -6.89 10.76
N LEU A 178 -7.35 -7.99 11.49
CA LEU A 178 -8.59 -8.72 11.82
C LEU A 178 -8.73 -8.75 13.35
N TYR A 179 -9.96 -8.62 13.86
CA TYR A 179 -10.23 -8.96 15.26
C TYR A 179 -11.48 -9.82 15.39
N LYS A 180 -11.46 -10.76 16.34
CA LYS A 180 -12.60 -11.61 16.66
C LYS A 180 -13.50 -10.94 17.70
N ALA A 181 -14.76 -10.73 17.35
CA ALA A 181 -15.81 -10.36 18.29
C ALA A 181 -16.38 -11.62 18.99
N ARG A 182 -17.03 -11.44 20.15
CA ARG A 182 -17.67 -12.51 20.92
C ARG A 182 -19.07 -12.86 20.40
N SER A 183 -19.74 -11.91 19.75
CA SER A 183 -21.00 -12.11 19.03
C SER A 183 -21.14 -11.12 17.87
N PHE A 184 -22.18 -11.29 17.05
CA PHE A 184 -22.53 -10.34 15.98
C PHE A 184 -22.83 -8.95 16.55
N GLU A 185 -23.49 -8.86 17.70
CA GLU A 185 -23.87 -7.59 18.33
C GLU A 185 -22.64 -6.74 18.70
N GLU A 186 -21.59 -7.35 19.27
CA GLU A 186 -20.30 -6.66 19.53
C GLU A 186 -19.55 -6.29 18.24
N ALA A 187 -19.76 -7.04 17.15
CA ALA A 187 -19.18 -6.72 15.85
C ALA A 187 -19.88 -5.51 15.19
N ASP A 188 -21.20 -5.40 15.38
CA ASP A 188 -22.06 -4.33 14.86
C ASP A 188 -21.93 -3.04 15.68
N SER A 189 -21.92 -3.12 17.02
CA SER A 189 -21.80 -1.94 17.89
C SER A 189 -20.39 -1.36 17.96
N ASP A 190 -19.37 -2.21 18.15
CA ASP A 190 -18.01 -1.76 18.44
C ASP A 190 -17.09 -1.79 17.20
N GLY A 191 -17.60 -2.26 16.06
CA GLY A 191 -16.84 -2.53 14.84
C GLY A 191 -16.00 -1.35 14.36
N ALA A 192 -16.64 -0.19 14.23
CA ALA A 192 -16.00 1.03 13.74
C ALA A 192 -14.86 1.50 14.67
N ASP A 193 -15.14 1.64 15.97
CA ASP A 193 -14.21 2.18 16.95
C ASP A 193 -13.00 1.26 17.18
N ARG A 194 -13.23 -0.06 17.30
CA ARG A 194 -12.15 -1.05 17.44
C ARG A 194 -11.28 -1.13 16.20
N CYS A 195 -11.84 -0.95 15.00
CA CYS A 195 -11.03 -0.83 13.79
C CYS A 195 -10.29 0.51 13.68
N ALA A 196 -10.89 1.62 14.15
CA ALA A 196 -10.21 2.91 14.22
C ALA A 196 -8.99 2.87 15.16
N GLU A 197 -9.14 2.28 16.36
CA GLU A 197 -8.02 2.03 17.28
C GLU A 197 -6.92 1.18 16.62
N ARG A 198 -7.28 0.02 16.06
CA ARG A 198 -6.31 -0.93 15.47
C ARG A 198 -5.58 -0.40 14.24
N THR A 199 -6.23 0.44 13.45
CA THR A 199 -5.60 1.04 12.26
C THR A 199 -4.84 2.34 12.55
N LYS A 200 -5.09 2.98 13.71
CA LYS A 200 -4.57 4.31 14.07
C LYS A 200 -3.07 4.48 13.81
N ALA A 201 -2.24 3.54 14.26
CA ALA A 201 -0.78 3.65 14.12
C ALA A 201 -0.28 3.68 12.65
N THR A 202 -1.07 3.18 11.69
CA THR A 202 -0.78 3.35 10.24
C THR A 202 -1.56 4.53 9.65
N ALA A 203 -2.77 4.82 10.14
CA ALA A 203 -3.56 5.98 9.74
C ALA A 203 -2.82 7.30 10.02
N ASP A 204 -2.28 7.46 11.23
CA ASP A 204 -1.54 8.65 11.66
C ASP A 204 -0.33 8.93 10.74
N LYS A 205 0.39 7.88 10.32
CA LYS A 205 1.53 7.96 9.39
C LYS A 205 1.13 8.31 7.95
N LEU A 206 -0.10 8.02 7.56
CA LEU A 206 -0.74 8.44 6.30
C LEU A 206 -1.48 9.79 6.46
N ALA A 207 -1.50 10.35 7.67
CA ALA A 207 -2.21 11.58 8.02
C ALA A 207 -3.66 11.62 7.49
N TRP A 208 -3.99 12.66 6.72
CA TRP A 208 -5.37 13.05 6.46
C TRP A 208 -6.04 12.29 5.29
N HIS A 209 -5.30 11.69 4.36
CA HIS A 209 -5.91 11.14 3.12
C HIS A 209 -6.55 9.75 3.27
N VAL A 210 -6.42 9.09 4.43
CA VAL A 210 -7.05 7.79 4.72
C VAL A 210 -8.02 7.82 5.90
N GLN A 211 -8.92 6.83 5.96
CA GLN A 211 -9.80 6.54 7.09
C GLN A 211 -9.83 5.04 7.39
N SER A 212 -10.15 4.71 8.65
CA SER A 212 -10.56 3.36 9.05
C SER A 212 -11.91 3.00 8.41
N LEU A 213 -12.07 1.74 8.01
CA LEU A 213 -13.35 1.15 7.63
C LEU A 213 -13.47 -0.24 8.27
N ALA A 214 -14.53 -0.45 9.04
CA ALA A 214 -14.89 -1.77 9.55
C ALA A 214 -15.76 -2.52 8.54
N VAL A 215 -15.34 -3.72 8.16
CA VAL A 215 -16.13 -4.64 7.34
C VAL A 215 -16.65 -5.74 8.26
N VAL A 216 -17.82 -5.45 8.84
CA VAL A 216 -18.56 -6.28 9.80
C VAL A 216 -19.30 -7.41 9.05
N PRO A 217 -19.20 -8.68 9.48
CA PRO A 217 -19.96 -9.77 8.87
C PRO A 217 -21.46 -9.65 9.18
N THR A 218 -22.33 -10.15 8.30
CA THR A 218 -23.77 -10.24 8.64
C THR A 218 -24.01 -11.28 9.73
N ARG A 219 -25.19 -11.28 10.34
CA ARG A 219 -25.58 -12.26 11.36
C ARG A 219 -25.45 -13.70 10.87
N GLU A 220 -25.75 -13.95 9.60
CA GLU A 220 -25.63 -15.26 8.93
C GLU A 220 -24.17 -15.56 8.56
N GLY A 221 -23.39 -14.53 8.23
CA GLY A 221 -21.98 -14.62 7.86
C GLY A 221 -21.00 -14.67 9.02
N PHE A 222 -21.44 -14.40 10.26
CA PHE A 222 -20.58 -14.30 11.44
C PHE A 222 -19.74 -15.57 11.68
N ASP A 223 -20.37 -16.74 11.69
CA ASP A 223 -19.67 -18.02 11.83
C ASP A 223 -18.77 -18.33 10.61
N ALA A 224 -19.16 -17.87 9.41
CA ALA A 224 -18.37 -18.04 8.19
C ALA A 224 -17.07 -17.23 8.19
N THR A 225 -17.01 -16.08 8.88
CA THR A 225 -15.74 -15.38 9.16
C THR A 225 -15.04 -15.88 10.43
N GLY A 226 -15.64 -16.82 11.16
CA GLY A 226 -15.16 -17.27 12.47
C GLY A 226 -15.33 -16.23 13.58
N GLY A 227 -16.23 -15.27 13.40
CA GLY A 227 -16.47 -14.10 14.26
C GLY A 227 -15.53 -12.91 14.02
N ASN A 228 -14.80 -12.90 12.90
CA ASN A 228 -13.84 -11.83 12.59
C ASN A 228 -14.49 -10.64 11.87
N VAL A 229 -14.20 -9.45 12.38
CA VAL A 229 -14.36 -8.16 11.70
C VAL A 229 -13.04 -7.82 11.02
N ALA A 230 -13.10 -7.34 9.77
CA ALA A 230 -11.93 -6.88 9.04
C ALA A 230 -11.78 -5.36 9.15
N CYS A 231 -10.59 -4.90 9.55
CA CYS A 231 -10.27 -3.49 9.73
C CYS A 231 -9.39 -3.00 8.58
N LEU A 232 -9.98 -2.17 7.72
CA LEU A 232 -9.34 -1.66 6.52
C LEU A 232 -8.85 -0.23 6.76
N LEU A 233 -7.77 0.15 6.07
CA LEU A 233 -7.52 1.54 5.73
C LEU A 233 -7.91 1.78 4.28
N VAL A 234 -8.74 2.80 4.05
CA VAL A 234 -9.22 3.20 2.73
C VAL A 234 -8.93 4.69 2.47
N GLY A 235 -8.69 5.06 1.22
CA GLY A 235 -8.44 6.45 0.84
C GLY A 235 -9.72 7.30 0.75
N LYS A 236 -9.75 8.47 1.38
CA LYS A 236 -10.92 9.38 1.43
C LYS A 236 -11.24 10.08 0.10
N HIS A 237 -10.27 10.14 -0.81
CA HIS A 237 -10.29 11.01 -2.00
C HIS A 237 -9.93 10.27 -3.30
N GLY A 238 -9.71 8.96 -3.21
CA GLY A 238 -9.19 8.11 -4.28
C GLY A 238 -8.30 7.00 -3.72
N PRO A 239 -7.69 6.20 -4.60
CA PRO A 239 -7.03 4.99 -4.17
C PRO A 239 -5.76 5.23 -3.35
N VAL A 240 -5.40 4.21 -2.57
CA VAL A 240 -4.12 4.10 -1.84
C VAL A 240 -3.06 3.34 -2.65
N TYR A 241 -3.39 2.95 -3.89
CA TYR A 241 -2.51 2.38 -4.92
C TYR A 241 -1.79 1.06 -4.60
N GLY A 242 -1.79 0.55 -3.37
CA GLY A 242 -1.20 -0.75 -3.04
C GLY A 242 -1.13 -1.05 -1.55
N ARG A 243 -0.09 -1.79 -1.13
CA ARG A 243 0.11 -2.20 0.26
C ARG A 243 0.48 -1.01 1.16
N LEU A 244 0.16 -1.10 2.45
CA LEU A 244 0.34 -0.04 3.45
C LEU A 244 1.07 -0.55 4.72
N GLY A 245 1.72 0.36 5.44
CA GLY A 245 2.36 0.07 6.72
C GLY A 245 3.44 -1.01 6.60
N GLY A 246 3.49 -1.92 7.57
CA GLY A 246 4.39 -3.09 7.59
C GLY A 246 4.03 -4.21 6.59
N LEU A 247 3.00 -4.04 5.75
CA LEU A 247 2.67 -4.97 4.67
C LEU A 247 3.42 -4.62 3.36
N ARG A 248 4.19 -3.52 3.35
CA ARG A 248 5.04 -3.09 2.23
C ARG A 248 6.43 -3.72 2.36
N PRO A 249 6.91 -4.47 1.36
CA PRO A 249 8.29 -4.95 1.34
C PRO A 249 9.25 -3.83 0.94
N TYR A 250 10.50 -3.90 1.39
CA TYR A 250 11.58 -3.08 0.83
C TYR A 250 11.83 -3.42 -0.66
N GLY A 251 12.21 -2.42 -1.45
CA GLY A 251 12.24 -2.50 -2.92
C GLY A 251 10.86 -2.37 -3.58
N MET A 252 9.80 -2.02 -2.82
CA MET A 252 8.52 -1.62 -3.40
C MET A 252 8.65 -0.22 -4.00
N VAL A 253 8.58 -0.13 -5.32
CA VAL A 253 8.45 1.15 -6.05
C VAL A 253 7.09 1.78 -5.75
N PHE A 254 7.08 3.07 -5.43
CA PHE A 254 5.86 3.86 -5.25
C PHE A 254 5.25 4.25 -6.61
N GLN A 255 3.93 4.13 -6.76
CA GLN A 255 3.20 4.58 -7.96
C GLN A 255 2.71 6.03 -7.84
N ASP A 256 2.45 6.49 -6.61
CA ASP A 256 1.94 7.82 -6.29
C ASP A 256 2.25 8.12 -4.82
N ALA A 257 2.44 9.40 -4.47
CA ALA A 257 2.78 9.82 -3.10
C ALA A 257 1.75 9.38 -2.03
N THR A 258 0.52 9.04 -2.41
CA THR A 258 -0.50 8.43 -1.53
C THR A 258 -0.07 7.14 -0.82
N GLN A 259 0.95 6.42 -1.32
CA GLN A 259 1.50 5.21 -0.70
C GLN A 259 2.59 5.47 0.35
N MET A 260 3.18 6.66 0.33
CA MET A 260 4.27 7.05 1.23
C MET A 260 3.72 7.32 2.63
N GLN A 261 4.55 7.12 3.64
CA GLN A 261 4.20 7.20 5.05
C GLN A 261 5.28 7.91 5.86
N GLN A 262 4.88 8.55 6.95
CA GLN A 262 5.84 9.14 7.90
C GLN A 262 6.79 8.07 8.47
N GLY A 263 8.09 8.31 8.29
CA GLY A 263 9.19 7.39 8.60
C GLY A 263 9.63 6.48 7.44
N ASP A 264 9.13 6.68 6.22
CA ASP A 264 9.66 5.97 5.04
C ASP A 264 11.00 6.59 4.60
N CYS A 265 12.01 5.74 4.41
CA CYS A 265 13.23 6.13 3.69
C CYS A 265 13.11 5.75 2.21
N LEU A 266 13.52 6.68 1.35
CA LEU A 266 13.30 6.64 -0.10
C LEU A 266 14.61 6.28 -0.81
N GLY A 267 14.60 5.26 -1.66
CA GLY A 267 15.68 4.94 -2.59
C GLY A 267 15.36 5.39 -4.01
N HIS A 268 16.37 5.50 -4.87
CA HIS A 268 16.15 5.60 -6.31
C HIS A 268 15.53 4.30 -6.84
N ALA A 269 14.30 4.37 -7.37
CA ALA A 269 13.80 3.25 -8.16
C ALA A 269 14.61 3.13 -9.47
N ARG A 270 14.53 1.98 -10.15
CA ARG A 270 15.25 1.74 -11.41
C ARG A 270 14.68 2.57 -12.57
N GLY A 271 15.14 3.82 -12.68
CA GLY A 271 14.76 4.79 -13.70
C GLY A 271 15.50 6.11 -13.48
N ASP A 272 15.03 7.18 -14.12
CA ASP A 272 15.45 8.54 -13.78
C ASP A 272 14.59 9.06 -12.62
N ALA A 273 15.21 9.25 -11.45
CA ALA A 273 14.53 9.72 -10.23
C ALA A 273 14.20 11.22 -10.26
N SER A 274 14.51 11.95 -11.35
CA SER A 274 14.07 13.33 -11.53
C SER A 274 12.57 13.45 -11.82
N GLU A 275 11.89 12.36 -12.20
CA GLU A 275 10.43 12.30 -12.25
C GLU A 275 9.83 11.94 -10.87
N TYR A 276 9.11 12.89 -10.29
CA TYR A 276 8.60 13.03 -8.89
C TYR A 276 7.80 11.87 -8.24
N THR A 277 7.80 10.67 -8.80
CA THR A 277 7.19 9.46 -8.22
C THR A 277 8.11 8.24 -8.23
N HIS A 278 9.25 8.24 -8.92
CA HIS A 278 10.14 7.08 -9.09
C HIS A 278 11.07 6.81 -7.89
N TYR A 279 10.48 6.70 -6.70
CA TYR A 279 11.15 6.28 -5.48
C TYR A 279 10.76 4.83 -5.13
N GLU A 280 11.65 4.12 -4.44
CA GLU A 280 11.35 2.83 -3.81
C GLU A 280 11.51 2.89 -2.29
N LEU A 281 10.74 2.08 -1.55
CA LEU A 281 10.85 1.97 -0.10
C LEU A 281 12.13 1.21 0.27
N VAL A 282 13.06 1.85 0.99
CA VAL A 282 14.30 1.25 1.50
C VAL A 282 14.34 1.27 3.04
N SER A 283 15.24 0.48 3.65
CA SER A 283 15.46 0.55 5.09
C SER A 283 16.31 1.79 5.41
N CYS A 284 15.96 2.49 6.49
CA CYS A 284 16.67 3.69 6.95
C CYS A 284 18.07 3.39 7.53
N ASP A 285 18.42 2.12 7.68
CA ASP A 285 19.76 1.63 8.08
C ASP A 285 20.71 1.50 6.86
N LYS A 286 20.28 1.98 5.69
CA LYS A 286 21.03 1.97 4.43
C LYS A 286 21.06 3.36 3.81
N ASP A 287 21.98 3.53 2.86
CA ASP A 287 22.04 4.74 2.06
C ASP A 287 20.71 4.98 1.31
N HIS A 288 20.17 6.19 1.46
CA HIS A 288 18.87 6.59 0.92
C HIS A 288 18.91 8.04 0.44
N VAL A 289 17.97 8.46 -0.41
CA VAL A 289 17.97 9.79 -1.03
C VAL A 289 17.25 10.84 -0.18
N GLY A 290 16.31 10.38 0.65
CA GLY A 290 15.55 11.21 1.59
C GLY A 290 14.63 10.41 2.50
N GLN A 291 14.17 11.04 3.58
CA GLN A 291 13.24 10.45 4.55
C GLN A 291 11.95 11.27 4.65
N VAL A 292 10.79 10.60 4.56
CA VAL A 292 9.47 11.22 4.69
C VAL A 292 9.19 11.54 6.16
N PHE A 293 9.21 12.81 6.53
CA PHE A 293 9.00 13.25 7.91
C PHE A 293 7.57 13.74 8.21
N ARG A 294 6.76 14.09 7.18
CA ARG A 294 5.39 14.62 7.33
C ARG A 294 4.55 14.41 6.09
N ILE A 295 3.24 14.27 6.28
CA ILE A 295 2.23 14.35 5.22
C ILE A 295 1.25 15.49 5.53
N THR A 296 0.97 16.32 4.52
CA THR A 296 0.23 17.58 4.65
C THR A 296 -0.63 17.85 3.40
N HIS A 297 -1.27 19.01 3.29
CA HIS A 297 -2.00 19.40 2.07
C HIS A 297 -2.09 20.91 1.87
N LEU A 298 -2.08 21.33 0.61
CA LEU A 298 -2.54 22.67 0.22
C LEU A 298 -4.08 22.68 0.17
N THR A 299 -4.70 23.77 0.60
CA THR A 299 -6.16 23.96 0.50
C THR A 299 -6.56 24.57 -0.85
N THR A 300 -5.67 25.36 -1.45
CA THR A 300 -5.78 25.95 -2.79
C THR A 300 -4.42 25.97 -3.47
N LEU A 301 -4.41 26.09 -4.81
CA LEU A 301 -3.20 26.41 -5.56
C LEU A 301 -3.20 27.89 -5.96
N THR A 302 -2.02 28.50 -5.94
CA THR A 302 -1.75 29.82 -6.50
C THR A 302 -1.69 29.71 -8.02
N PRO A 303 -2.55 30.41 -8.78
CA PRO A 303 -2.46 30.43 -10.24
C PRO A 303 -1.10 30.95 -10.71
N LYS A 304 -0.56 30.38 -11.79
CA LYS A 304 0.73 30.71 -12.42
C LYS A 304 2.01 30.33 -11.65
N LYS A 305 1.93 29.76 -10.44
CA LYS A 305 3.06 29.05 -9.83
C LYS A 305 3.07 27.59 -10.28
N GLU A 306 4.24 26.97 -10.32
CA GLU A 306 4.32 25.54 -10.63
C GLU A 306 3.81 24.69 -9.46
N ALA A 307 3.41 23.45 -9.73
CA ALA A 307 2.87 22.55 -8.72
C ALA A 307 3.93 22.20 -7.66
N ASP A 308 5.14 21.89 -8.14
CA ASP A 308 6.24 21.37 -7.34
C ASP A 308 6.93 22.49 -6.53
N GLU A 309 7.01 23.72 -7.05
CA GLU A 309 7.34 24.93 -6.27
C GLU A 309 6.45 25.08 -5.03
N GLN A 310 5.14 24.84 -5.18
CA GLN A 310 4.16 25.03 -4.10
C GLN A 310 4.19 23.89 -3.08
N ALA A 311 4.48 22.67 -3.51
CA ALA A 311 4.73 21.55 -2.60
C ALA A 311 6.02 21.78 -1.78
N ASN A 312 7.13 22.15 -2.44
CA ASN A 312 8.40 22.52 -1.79
C ASN A 312 8.23 23.67 -0.79
N ALA A 313 7.61 24.77 -1.22
CA ALA A 313 7.37 25.93 -0.34
C ALA A 313 6.50 25.57 0.87
N ARG A 314 5.60 24.58 0.74
CA ARG A 314 4.80 24.10 1.87
C ARG A 314 5.61 23.24 2.84
N CYS A 315 6.48 22.35 2.35
CA CYS A 315 7.31 21.51 3.22
C CYS A 315 8.36 22.34 3.98
N MET A 316 8.98 23.32 3.32
CA MET A 316 9.87 24.29 3.97
C MET A 316 9.17 25.15 5.04
N ALA A 317 7.83 25.33 4.96
CA ALA A 317 7.06 26.06 5.96
C ALA A 317 6.54 25.17 7.11
N ASP A 318 6.05 23.96 6.80
CA ASP A 318 5.46 23.03 7.79
C ASP A 318 6.53 22.33 8.65
N ALA A 319 7.76 22.18 8.15
CA ALA A 319 8.93 21.71 8.89
C ALA A 319 10.23 21.96 8.08
N PRO A 320 10.89 23.12 8.27
CA PRO A 320 12.22 23.36 7.73
C PRO A 320 13.29 22.46 8.39
N PRO A 321 14.44 22.20 7.73
CA PRO A 321 15.45 21.23 8.18
C PRO A 321 15.87 21.38 9.64
N GLN A 322 16.04 22.61 10.14
CA GLN A 322 16.50 22.87 11.51
C GLN A 322 15.50 22.40 12.58
N GLN A 323 14.20 22.34 12.28
CA GLN A 323 13.19 21.78 13.20
C GLN A 323 13.23 20.25 13.25
N LEU A 324 13.85 19.61 12.26
CA LEU A 324 14.04 18.17 12.15
C LEU A 324 15.42 17.72 12.65
N GLY A 325 16.28 18.66 13.08
CA GLY A 325 17.66 18.41 13.52
C GLY A 325 18.73 18.56 12.44
N TYR A 326 18.34 18.82 11.18
CA TYR A 326 19.24 18.81 10.03
C TYR A 326 19.81 20.22 9.70
N PRO A 327 21.11 20.34 9.38
CA PRO A 327 21.72 21.60 8.92
C PRO A 327 21.14 22.07 7.57
N ALA A 328 20.56 23.27 7.52
CA ALA A 328 19.87 23.80 6.33
C ALA A 328 20.81 24.41 5.26
N ASP A 329 22.12 24.36 5.47
CA ASP A 329 23.15 24.55 4.43
C ASP A 329 23.46 23.25 3.67
N THR A 330 23.06 22.11 4.24
CA THR A 330 23.35 20.75 3.77
C THR A 330 22.08 20.01 3.34
N TYR A 331 20.94 20.31 3.95
CA TYR A 331 19.65 19.63 3.78
C TYR A 331 18.50 20.57 3.41
N VAL A 332 17.47 20.04 2.74
CA VAL A 332 16.27 20.75 2.27
C VAL A 332 15.00 19.91 2.44
N SER A 333 13.91 20.56 2.83
CA SER A 333 12.59 19.92 2.93
C SER A 333 11.90 19.91 1.55
N HIS A 334 12.07 18.81 0.81
CA HIS A 334 11.44 18.59 -0.50
C HIS A 334 9.95 18.24 -0.37
N GLY A 335 9.15 18.58 -1.38
CA GLY A 335 7.70 18.36 -1.41
C GLY A 335 7.25 17.52 -2.59
N LEU A 336 6.93 16.26 -2.33
CA LEU A 336 6.37 15.30 -3.29
C LEU A 336 4.85 15.42 -3.34
N ARG A 337 4.24 15.26 -4.52
CA ARG A 337 2.80 15.41 -4.74
C ARG A 337 2.12 14.17 -5.31
N SER A 338 0.88 13.93 -4.90
CA SER A 338 0.02 12.92 -5.52
C SER A 338 -0.48 13.43 -6.88
N THR A 339 -0.01 12.82 -7.97
CA THR A 339 -0.49 13.12 -9.32
C THR A 339 -1.94 12.66 -9.50
N GLY A 340 -2.36 11.61 -8.79
CA GLY A 340 -3.75 11.14 -8.77
C GLY A 340 -4.73 12.10 -8.10
N LEU A 341 -4.38 12.60 -6.91
CA LEU A 341 -5.27 13.43 -6.10
C LEU A 341 -5.28 14.91 -6.51
N TRP A 342 -4.13 15.48 -6.92
CA TRP A 342 -4.06 16.88 -7.36
C TRP A 342 -4.95 17.14 -8.58
N ARG A 343 -5.04 16.18 -9.52
CA ARG A 343 -5.95 16.24 -10.67
C ARG A 343 -7.44 16.25 -10.32
N LYS A 344 -7.80 15.90 -9.08
CA LYS A 344 -9.16 15.98 -8.52
C LYS A 344 -9.37 17.20 -7.61
N GLY A 345 -8.37 18.07 -7.45
CA GLY A 345 -8.40 19.21 -6.53
C GLY A 345 -8.01 18.88 -5.08
N TYR A 346 -7.50 17.68 -4.80
CA TYR A 346 -7.05 17.26 -3.48
C TYR A 346 -5.51 17.31 -3.40
N TYR A 347 -4.97 18.44 -2.94
CA TYR A 347 -3.55 18.76 -3.05
C TYR A 347 -2.68 18.14 -1.94
N LEU A 348 -2.66 16.80 -1.88
CA LEU A 348 -1.81 16.01 -0.97
C LEU A 348 -0.32 16.27 -1.23
N VAL A 349 0.41 16.67 -0.18
CA VAL A 349 1.86 16.86 -0.20
C VAL A 349 2.50 15.92 0.82
N VAL A 350 3.51 15.19 0.39
CA VAL A 350 4.39 14.36 1.22
C VAL A 350 5.73 15.08 1.31
N CYS A 351 6.21 15.33 2.52
CA CYS A 351 7.43 16.08 2.75
C CYS A 351 8.58 15.15 3.12
N SER A 352 9.63 15.15 2.29
CA SER A 352 10.90 14.47 2.52
C SER A 352 11.99 15.46 2.96
N ILE A 353 12.89 15.02 3.82
CA ILE A 353 14.19 15.68 4.05
C ILE A 353 15.19 15.04 3.10
N GLU A 354 15.92 15.86 2.33
CA GLU A 354 16.85 15.45 1.28
C GLU A 354 18.12 16.31 1.35
N ARG A 355 19.26 15.83 0.83
CA ARG A 355 20.49 16.63 0.79
C ARG A 355 20.51 17.59 -0.39
N LEU A 356 20.96 18.83 -0.15
CA LEU A 356 21.08 19.89 -1.16
C LEU A 356 22.09 19.55 -2.26
N ASP A 357 23.13 18.78 -1.95
CA ASP A 357 24.13 18.29 -2.90
C ASP A 357 23.68 17.05 -3.71
N LYS A 358 22.49 16.52 -3.42
CA LYS A 358 21.93 15.27 -3.98
C LYS A 358 22.78 14.01 -3.74
N ALA A 359 23.73 14.06 -2.81
CA ALA A 359 24.35 12.83 -2.32
C ALA A 359 23.38 12.09 -1.39
N LEU A 360 23.71 10.83 -1.06
CA LEU A 360 22.87 9.99 -0.21
C LEU A 360 22.98 10.40 1.26
N MET A 361 21.87 10.24 1.99
CA MET A 361 21.83 10.18 3.45
C MET A 361 22.27 8.78 3.87
N HIS A 362 23.11 8.67 4.90
CA HIS A 362 23.63 7.40 5.38
C HIS A 362 22.71 6.76 6.43
N GLY A 363 22.93 5.46 6.65
CA GLY A 363 22.10 4.67 7.56
C GLY A 363 22.19 5.14 9.03
N GLY A 364 21.11 5.70 9.56
CA GLY A 364 21.02 6.16 10.94
C GLY A 364 21.42 7.61 11.23
N GLU A 365 21.48 8.48 10.20
CA GLU A 365 21.49 9.96 10.35
C GLU A 365 20.12 10.52 10.76
#